data_AF-A0A922S6G8-F1
#
_entry.id   AF-A0A922S6G8-F1
#
_cell.length_a   1.000
_cell.length_b   1.000
_cell.length_c   1.000
_cell.angle_alpha   90.00
_cell.angle_beta   90.00
_cell.angle_gamma   90.00
#
_symmetry.space_group_name_H-M   'P 1'
#
loop_
_entity.id
_entity.type
_entity.pdbx_description
1 polymer ?
#
loop_
_entity_poly.entity_id
_entity_poly.type
_entity_poly.pdbx_seq_one_letter_code
_entity_poly.pdbx_strand_id
1 'polypeptide(L)'
;MTDTPEESSKSKMKKPANTTDVSDSSNSLPNTDKSLSSGQSPNGINEKLLKQLTNVMLVSGSGSSSGVTEKKSKNDYRFWRTQPVPDLTEEITDNGPIEPDSKHEDIRSQPYTLPEGFYWCEVSLDDETELQELYDLLYENYVEDDDHLFRFDYSKHFLQWILKSPGWHKDWHVGLRVTKSKKLVGFIAAIPCHLQIYDKAKQLVEVNYLCVHKKLRSKRMAPVLIREVTRRVHLRGRFQALFTSGTLLPKPVSKCRYWHRPLNPRKLLECGFSHLTHNMTLQRTIKLYRLPEAPLVKGFRQMTKKDVPKAWPLLSEYLEKFNIHPIFTKEEFQHFFVPRDDVVYSFIVENGDGQITDFCSFYVLPSSVMKSKQHNSLRAAYSFYNVSTVTPWPALIQDMLISAKQLKFDVFNALDLMENGKFLEELKFGIGDGDLHYYLYNWRCPFTKPSEKTLLIT
;
A
#
# COMPACT_ATOMS: atom_id res chain seq x y z
N MET A 1 -76.73 -20.48 23.60
CA MET A 1 -75.87 -21.67 23.43
C MET A 1 -74.67 -21.48 24.33
N THR A 2 -74.79 -22.11 25.49
CA THR A 2 -73.84 -22.44 26.58
C THR A 2 -72.35 -22.42 26.17
N ASP A 3 -71.47 -21.69 26.85
CA ASP A 3 -70.93 -21.82 28.23
C ASP A 3 -69.65 -22.69 28.33
N THR A 4 -68.51 -22.00 28.44
CA THR A 4 -67.42 -22.20 29.43
C THR A 4 -66.60 -23.53 29.39
N PRO A 5 -65.59 -23.74 30.26
CA PRO A 5 -64.16 -23.80 29.92
C PRO A 5 -63.50 -25.10 30.46
N GLU A 6 -62.15 -25.23 30.45
CA GLU A 6 -61.31 -25.72 31.57
C GLU A 6 -59.97 -26.37 31.18
N GLU A 7 -59.12 -26.35 32.21
CA GLU A 7 -57.71 -26.67 32.39
C GLU A 7 -57.25 -28.12 32.17
N SER A 8 -55.91 -28.25 32.17
CA SER A 8 -55.09 -29.39 32.63
C SER A 8 -54.99 -30.57 31.65
N SER A 9 -53.91 -31.35 31.52
CA SER A 9 -52.89 -31.76 32.47
C SER A 9 -51.72 -32.47 31.71
N LYS A 10 -50.58 -32.62 32.40
CA LYS A 10 -49.35 -33.29 31.96
C LYS A 10 -49.55 -34.81 31.78
N SER A 11 -48.85 -35.43 30.83
CA SER A 11 -48.40 -36.83 30.96
C SER A 11 -46.98 -37.04 30.41
N LYS A 12 -46.17 -37.77 31.19
CA LYS A 12 -44.82 -38.26 30.90
C LYS A 12 -44.90 -39.73 30.44
N MET A 13 -43.76 -40.22 29.92
CA MET A 13 -43.35 -41.63 29.69
C MET A 13 -43.71 -42.16 28.28
N LYS A 14 -42.90 -42.96 27.57
CA LYS A 14 -41.61 -43.66 27.80
C LYS A 14 -41.11 -44.14 26.42
N LYS A 15 -39.79 -44.33 26.26
CA LYS A 15 -39.16 -45.07 25.14
C LYS A 15 -39.65 -46.54 25.08
N PRO A 16 -39.43 -47.23 23.94
CA PRO A 16 -38.41 -48.28 23.96
C PRO A 16 -37.46 -48.30 22.74
N ALA A 17 -36.43 -49.12 22.87
CA ALA A 17 -35.24 -49.28 22.04
C ALA A 17 -35.26 -50.58 21.20
N ASN A 18 -34.42 -50.66 20.17
CA ASN A 18 -33.53 -51.79 19.78
C ASN A 18 -32.94 -51.51 18.38
N THR A 19 -31.61 -51.35 18.19
CA THR A 19 -30.55 -52.35 17.89
C THR A 19 -30.84 -53.15 16.61
N THR A 20 -30.01 -53.12 15.55
CA THR A 20 -28.68 -53.77 15.37
C THR A 20 -28.04 -53.29 14.03
N ASP A 21 -26.75 -52.88 14.00
CA ASP A 21 -25.56 -53.57 13.41
C ASP A 21 -25.57 -53.74 11.86
N VAL A 22 -24.54 -53.50 11.03
CA VAL A 22 -23.07 -53.69 11.14
C VAL A 22 -22.30 -53.05 9.94
N SER A 23 -21.00 -52.83 10.15
CA SER A 23 -19.83 -52.86 9.22
C SER A 23 -19.16 -51.56 8.73
N ASP A 24 -18.00 -51.34 9.36
CA ASP A 24 -16.79 -50.63 8.92
C ASP A 24 -16.22 -51.10 7.58
N SER A 25 -15.50 -50.20 6.90
CA SER A 25 -14.21 -50.57 6.29
C SER A 25 -13.20 -49.42 6.41
N SER A 26 -12.13 -49.77 7.10
CA SER A 26 -10.89 -49.05 7.32
C SER A 26 -9.98 -49.10 6.07
N ASN A 27 -9.09 -48.13 5.94
CA ASN A 27 -7.68 -48.45 5.67
C ASN A 27 -6.75 -47.29 6.03
N SER A 28 -5.89 -47.60 7.00
CA SER A 28 -4.77 -46.83 7.51
C SER A 28 -3.46 -47.32 6.90
N LEU A 29 -2.37 -46.55 7.09
CA LEU A 29 -0.97 -46.94 7.41
C LEU A 29 0.05 -46.02 6.69
N PRO A 30 1.31 -45.88 7.17
CA PRO A 30 1.80 -46.05 8.56
C PRO A 30 2.76 -44.93 9.03
N ASN A 31 2.75 -44.69 10.34
CA ASN A 31 3.86 -44.11 11.10
C ASN A 31 4.91 -45.19 11.38
N THR A 32 6.19 -44.88 11.22
CA THR A 32 7.29 -45.61 11.87
C THR A 32 8.31 -44.63 12.43
N ASP A 33 8.42 -44.62 13.76
CA ASP A 33 9.55 -44.07 14.51
C ASP A 33 10.57 -45.17 14.73
N LYS A 34 11.85 -44.89 14.42
CA LYS A 34 13.01 -45.51 15.06
C LYS A 34 14.08 -44.44 15.25
N SER A 35 14.50 -44.29 16.50
CA SER A 35 15.57 -43.42 16.99
C SER A 35 16.97 -44.02 16.73
N LEU A 36 17.95 -43.16 16.44
CA LEU A 36 19.35 -43.29 16.88
C LEU A 36 20.18 -42.01 16.59
N SER A 37 20.50 -41.32 17.69
CA SER A 37 21.71 -40.59 18.09
C SER A 37 22.50 -39.65 17.14
N SER A 38 22.65 -38.43 17.66
CA SER A 38 23.89 -37.61 17.78
C SER A 38 24.58 -37.05 16.53
N GLY A 39 24.34 -35.76 16.29
CA GLY A 39 25.24 -34.86 15.57
C GLY A 39 24.95 -33.41 15.96
N GLN A 40 25.75 -32.84 16.86
CA GLN A 40 25.72 -31.42 17.20
C GLN A 40 26.10 -30.59 15.97
N SER A 41 25.33 -29.54 15.66
CA SER A 41 25.80 -28.42 14.83
C SER A 41 25.05 -27.13 15.21
N PRO A 42 25.77 -26.01 15.33
CA PRO A 42 25.25 -24.75 15.88
C PRO A 42 24.50 -23.96 14.82
N ASN A 43 23.56 -23.11 15.25
CA ASN A 43 23.16 -21.82 14.64
C ASN A 43 21.64 -21.57 14.72
N GLY A 44 21.16 -21.29 15.94
CA GLY A 44 19.82 -20.74 16.22
C GLY A 44 19.64 -19.26 15.85
N ILE A 45 20.38 -18.73 14.87
CA ILE A 45 20.36 -17.29 14.51
C ILE A 45 19.70 -17.05 13.13
N ASN A 46 19.41 -18.08 12.33
CA ASN A 46 18.99 -17.89 10.93
C ASN A 46 17.48 -17.73 10.66
N GLU A 47 16.57 -18.02 11.59
CA GLU A 47 15.12 -17.92 11.33
C GLU A 47 14.57 -16.48 11.35
N LYS A 48 15.13 -15.59 12.19
CA LYS A 48 14.70 -14.18 12.24
C LYS A 48 15.11 -13.39 10.99
N LEU A 49 16.27 -13.71 10.40
CA LEU A 49 16.81 -13.02 9.22
C LEU A 49 16.10 -13.43 7.92
N LEU A 50 15.62 -14.69 7.84
CA LEU A 50 14.87 -15.21 6.70
C LEU A 50 13.44 -14.67 6.62
N LYS A 51 12.82 -14.33 7.77
CA LYS A 51 11.54 -13.60 7.81
C LYS A 51 11.66 -12.19 7.20
N GLN A 52 12.79 -11.50 7.41
CA GLN A 52 12.99 -10.13 6.91
C GLN A 52 13.08 -10.04 5.38
N LEU A 53 13.63 -11.07 4.71
CA LEU A 53 13.77 -11.09 3.24
C LEU A 53 12.45 -11.26 2.47
N THR A 54 11.35 -11.55 3.16
CA THR A 54 10.04 -11.66 2.53
C THR A 54 9.14 -10.43 2.75
N ASN A 55 9.61 -9.46 3.55
CA ASN A 55 8.87 -8.23 3.86
C ASN A 55 9.23 -7.04 2.93
N VAL A 56 9.87 -7.32 1.79
CA VAL A 56 10.73 -6.36 1.06
C VAL A 56 9.99 -5.25 0.29
N MET A 57 8.65 -5.24 0.22
CA MET A 57 7.87 -4.07 -0.22
C MET A 57 6.63 -3.85 0.66
N LEU A 58 6.68 -4.33 1.90
CA LEU A 58 5.53 -4.21 2.81
C LEU A 58 5.56 -2.83 3.48
N VAL A 59 4.51 -2.04 3.31
CA VAL A 59 4.18 -0.94 4.23
C VAL A 59 3.70 -1.55 5.54
N SER A 60 4.62 -2.10 6.33
CA SER A 60 4.37 -2.45 7.73
C SER A 60 5.67 -2.25 8.52
N GLY A 61 5.61 -1.28 9.42
CA GLY A 61 6.75 -0.78 10.17
C GLY A 61 7.23 -1.84 11.16
N SER A 62 8.44 -2.36 10.96
CA SER A 62 9.06 -3.20 11.99
C SER A 62 9.36 -2.35 13.23
N GLY A 63 8.77 -2.73 14.37
CA GLY A 63 8.94 -2.10 15.67
C GLY A 63 10.37 -1.63 16.00
N SER A 64 10.44 -0.41 16.53
CA SER A 64 11.60 0.15 17.22
C SER A 64 11.89 -0.69 18.48
N SER A 65 12.87 -1.58 18.40
CA SER A 65 13.53 -2.07 19.60
C SER A 65 14.52 -1.00 20.04
N SER A 66 14.22 -0.35 21.17
CA SER A 66 15.18 0.41 21.96
C SER A 66 16.23 -0.56 22.52
N GLY A 67 17.21 -0.89 21.68
CA GLY A 67 18.37 -1.70 22.00
C GLY A 67 19.48 -1.34 21.02
N VAL A 68 20.68 -1.12 21.54
CA VAL A 68 21.89 -0.66 20.83
C VAL A 68 21.95 -1.20 19.39
N THR A 69 21.79 -0.31 18.41
CA THR A 69 21.70 -0.67 17.00
C THR A 69 23.11 -0.96 16.47
N GLU A 70 23.44 -2.23 16.27
CA GLU A 70 24.55 -2.58 15.37
C GLU A 70 24.28 -1.93 14.02
N LYS A 71 25.26 -1.18 13.49
CA LYS A 71 25.18 -0.52 12.18
C LYS A 71 25.05 -1.60 11.09
N LYS A 72 23.83 -1.88 10.64
CA LYS A 72 23.58 -2.78 9.51
C LYS A 72 24.21 -2.20 8.25
N SER A 73 24.99 -3.01 7.55
CA SER A 73 25.64 -2.67 6.27
C SER A 73 24.88 -3.35 5.11
N LYS A 74 25.03 -2.84 3.88
CA LYS A 74 24.55 -3.54 2.65
C LYS A 74 25.01 -5.00 2.60
N ASN A 75 26.16 -5.33 3.19
CA ASN A 75 26.70 -6.69 3.25
C ASN A 75 25.79 -7.70 3.97
N ASP A 76 24.93 -7.23 4.87
CA ASP A 76 23.96 -8.06 5.59
C ASP A 76 22.79 -8.50 4.68
N TYR A 77 22.59 -7.80 3.56
CA TYR A 77 21.48 -8.02 2.63
C TYR A 77 21.93 -8.82 1.39
N ARG A 78 21.82 -10.17 1.46
CA ARG A 78 22.29 -11.09 0.40
C ARG A 78 21.83 -10.77 -1.03
N PHE A 79 20.60 -10.27 -1.20
CA PHE A 79 20.06 -9.87 -2.50
C PHE A 79 20.51 -8.45 -2.87
N TRP A 80 20.18 -7.46 -2.02
CA TRP A 80 20.46 -6.04 -2.27
C TRP A 80 21.94 -5.71 -2.42
N ARG A 81 22.84 -6.50 -1.83
CA ARG A 81 24.29 -6.34 -2.04
C ARG A 81 24.72 -6.47 -3.51
N THR A 82 23.95 -7.22 -4.30
CA THR A 82 24.21 -7.46 -5.73
C THR A 82 23.48 -6.48 -6.64
N GLN A 83 22.71 -5.55 -6.08
CA GLN A 83 21.89 -4.61 -6.84
C GLN A 83 22.57 -3.23 -6.90
N PRO A 84 22.31 -2.44 -7.95
CA PRO A 84 22.79 -1.07 -8.11
C PRO A 84 22.01 -0.14 -7.19
N VAL A 85 22.26 -0.24 -5.89
CA VAL A 85 21.72 0.63 -4.84
C VAL A 85 22.87 1.05 -3.90
N PRO A 86 22.84 2.24 -3.29
CA PRO A 86 23.91 2.68 -2.38
C PRO A 86 24.02 1.82 -1.11
N ASP A 87 25.17 1.86 -0.42
CA ASP A 87 25.28 1.26 0.91
C ASP A 87 24.56 2.14 1.97
N LEU A 88 24.07 1.55 3.05
CA LEU A 88 23.42 2.26 4.15
C LEU A 88 24.35 3.27 4.82
N THR A 89 25.65 2.97 4.91
CA THR A 89 26.64 3.83 5.57
C THR A 89 27.29 4.85 4.64
N GLU A 90 26.97 4.82 3.35
CA GLU A 90 27.57 5.71 2.35
C GLU A 90 26.98 7.13 2.48
N GLU A 91 27.84 8.15 2.54
CA GLU A 91 27.43 9.55 2.37
C GLU A 91 27.47 9.90 0.88
N ILE A 92 26.34 10.38 0.35
CA ILE A 92 26.16 10.61 -1.09
C ILE A 92 26.00 12.11 -1.30
N THR A 93 26.92 12.71 -2.04
CA THR A 93 26.86 14.11 -2.49
C THR A 93 26.48 14.25 -3.96
N ASP A 94 26.68 13.19 -4.75
CA ASP A 94 26.48 13.20 -6.19
C ASP A 94 25.03 12.89 -6.57
N ASN A 95 24.61 13.34 -7.76
CA ASN A 95 23.30 13.04 -8.34
C ASN A 95 23.46 12.32 -9.70
N GLY A 96 23.15 11.03 -9.80
CA GLY A 96 23.30 10.30 -11.06
C GLY A 96 23.13 8.78 -10.99
N PRO A 97 23.29 8.08 -12.12
CA PRO A 97 23.17 6.62 -12.15
C PRO A 97 24.33 5.93 -11.41
N ILE A 98 24.07 4.73 -10.89
CA ILE A 98 25.11 3.91 -10.21
C ILE A 98 25.89 3.11 -11.26
N GLU A 99 25.16 2.46 -12.16
CA GLU A 99 25.67 1.73 -13.32
C GLU A 99 25.21 2.43 -14.60
N PRO A 100 26.04 2.45 -15.67
CA PRO A 100 25.65 3.01 -16.95
C PRO A 100 24.53 2.17 -17.60
N ASP A 101 23.73 2.83 -18.43
CA ASP A 101 22.66 2.17 -19.18
C ASP A 101 23.25 1.07 -20.09
N SER A 102 22.68 -0.13 -19.99
CA SER A 102 23.13 -1.27 -20.81
C SER A 102 22.61 -1.14 -22.24
N LYS A 103 23.38 -1.58 -23.24
CA LYS A 103 22.89 -1.64 -24.61
C LYS A 103 21.80 -2.70 -24.71
N HIS A 104 20.84 -2.51 -25.62
CA HIS A 104 19.73 -3.44 -25.79
C HIS A 104 20.19 -4.88 -26.05
N GLU A 105 21.28 -5.04 -26.80
CA GLU A 105 21.89 -6.34 -27.16
C GLU A 105 22.47 -7.09 -25.95
N ASP A 106 22.90 -6.37 -24.91
CA ASP A 106 23.47 -6.94 -23.69
C ASP A 106 22.38 -7.40 -22.70
N ILE A 107 21.12 -7.01 -22.94
CA ILE A 107 20.00 -7.33 -22.07
C ILE A 107 19.48 -8.72 -22.42
N ARG A 108 19.35 -9.57 -21.40
CA ARG A 108 18.82 -10.94 -21.52
C ARG A 108 17.45 -10.94 -22.20
N SER A 109 17.37 -11.51 -23.40
CA SER A 109 16.13 -11.64 -24.17
C SER A 109 15.14 -12.65 -23.59
N GLN A 110 15.65 -13.75 -23.02
CA GLN A 110 14.84 -14.82 -22.45
C GLN A 110 14.47 -14.56 -20.97
N PRO A 111 13.27 -14.97 -20.52
CA PRO A 111 12.89 -14.85 -19.11
C PRO A 111 13.88 -15.51 -18.14
N TYR A 112 13.91 -15.03 -16.89
CA TYR A 112 14.67 -15.73 -15.84
C TYR A 112 14.09 -17.12 -15.55
N THR A 113 14.99 -18.06 -15.27
CA THR A 113 14.61 -19.45 -14.99
C THR A 113 13.82 -19.53 -13.69
N LEU A 114 12.72 -20.27 -13.73
CA LEU A 114 11.88 -20.57 -12.57
C LEU A 114 12.14 -21.99 -12.05
N PRO A 115 11.88 -22.27 -10.77
CA PRO A 115 11.80 -23.64 -10.27
C PRO A 115 10.75 -24.45 -11.04
N GLU A 116 10.94 -25.76 -11.12
CA GLU A 116 9.99 -26.67 -11.75
C GLU A 116 8.58 -26.51 -11.14
N GLY A 117 7.56 -26.53 -12.00
CA GLY A 117 6.17 -26.39 -11.58
C GLY A 117 5.66 -24.95 -11.54
N PHE A 118 6.44 -23.95 -11.95
CA PHE A 118 6.00 -22.57 -12.13
C PHE A 118 6.23 -22.06 -13.55
N TYR A 119 5.41 -21.10 -13.98
CA TYR A 119 5.61 -20.39 -15.25
C TYR A 119 5.26 -18.90 -15.10
N TRP A 120 5.87 -18.08 -15.96
CA TRP A 120 5.60 -16.65 -16.05
C TRP A 120 4.29 -16.39 -16.80
N CYS A 121 3.51 -15.42 -16.34
CA CYS A 121 2.38 -14.88 -17.09
C CYS A 121 2.40 -13.35 -17.09
N GLU A 122 1.71 -12.76 -18.04
CA GLU A 122 1.35 -11.34 -18.05
C GLU A 122 -0.09 -11.24 -17.58
N VAL A 123 -0.34 -10.52 -16.49
CA VAL A 123 -1.70 -10.43 -15.94
C VAL A 123 -2.46 -9.33 -16.69
N SER A 124 -3.54 -9.70 -17.37
CA SER A 124 -4.42 -8.78 -18.08
C SER A 124 -5.41 -8.14 -17.11
N LEU A 125 -5.37 -6.81 -17.00
CA LEU A 125 -6.36 -6.04 -16.22
C LEU A 125 -7.66 -5.77 -16.99
N ASP A 126 -7.71 -6.15 -18.27
CA ASP A 126 -8.90 -6.08 -19.13
C ASP A 126 -9.73 -7.37 -19.06
N ASP A 127 -9.14 -8.47 -18.57
CA ASP A 127 -9.83 -9.74 -18.34
C ASP A 127 -10.37 -9.74 -16.90
N GLU A 128 -11.69 -9.85 -16.73
CA GLU A 128 -12.33 -9.82 -15.42
C GLU A 128 -11.90 -10.98 -14.51
N THR A 129 -11.55 -12.13 -15.10
CA THR A 129 -11.10 -13.32 -14.38
C THR A 129 -9.69 -13.11 -13.86
N GLU A 130 -8.77 -12.64 -14.71
CA GLU A 130 -7.39 -12.37 -14.28
C GLU A 130 -7.31 -11.21 -13.29
N LEU A 131 -8.15 -10.19 -13.46
CA LEU A 131 -8.27 -9.08 -12.49
C LEU A 131 -8.84 -9.55 -11.15
N GLN A 132 -9.81 -10.48 -11.15
CA GLN A 132 -10.30 -11.12 -9.93
C GLN A 132 -9.19 -11.93 -9.24
N GLU A 133 -8.42 -12.71 -10.00
CA GLU A 133 -7.30 -13.48 -9.42
C GLU A 133 -6.20 -12.59 -8.82
N LEU A 134 -5.90 -11.47 -9.46
CA LEU A 134 -4.98 -10.47 -8.92
C LEU A 134 -5.52 -9.86 -7.63
N TYR A 135 -6.80 -9.46 -7.64
CA TYR A 135 -7.47 -8.96 -6.45
C TYR A 135 -7.40 -9.99 -5.31
N ASP A 136 -7.74 -11.25 -5.56
CA ASP A 136 -7.73 -12.32 -4.55
C ASP A 136 -6.32 -12.56 -4.01
N LEU A 137 -5.30 -12.57 -4.89
CA LEU A 137 -3.90 -12.70 -4.46
C LEU A 137 -3.52 -11.59 -3.49
N LEU A 138 -3.82 -10.34 -3.82
CA LEU A 138 -3.49 -9.18 -2.99
C LEU A 138 -4.32 -9.19 -1.69
N TYR A 139 -5.62 -9.41 -1.81
CA TYR A 139 -6.55 -9.48 -0.69
C TYR A 139 -6.19 -10.60 0.31
N GLU A 140 -5.60 -11.70 -0.10
CA GLU A 140 -5.24 -12.79 0.83
C GLU A 140 -3.79 -12.71 1.33
N ASN A 141 -2.88 -12.12 0.54
CA ASN A 141 -1.44 -12.29 0.72
C ASN A 141 -0.61 -11.00 0.70
N TYR A 142 -1.23 -9.82 0.54
CA TYR A 142 -0.50 -8.56 0.57
C TYR A 142 -0.24 -8.06 2.00
N VAL A 143 -0.04 -6.76 2.13
CA VAL A 143 0.32 -6.06 3.36
C VAL A 143 -0.76 -6.23 4.44
N GLU A 144 -0.31 -6.65 5.62
CA GLU A 144 -1.07 -6.72 6.86
C GLU A 144 -0.36 -5.84 7.88
N ASP A 145 -1.12 -5.25 8.80
CA ASP A 145 -0.55 -4.59 9.97
C ASP A 145 0.09 -5.63 10.91
N ASP A 146 0.96 -5.15 11.81
CA ASP A 146 1.73 -5.99 12.72
C ASP A 146 0.85 -6.84 13.66
N ASP A 147 -0.34 -6.34 13.97
CA ASP A 147 -1.33 -7.03 14.82
C ASP A 147 -2.29 -7.95 14.03
N HIS A 148 -2.16 -8.01 12.71
CA HIS A 148 -3.05 -8.72 11.79
C HIS A 148 -4.53 -8.37 12.01
N LEU A 149 -4.83 -7.11 12.30
CA LEU A 149 -6.20 -6.57 12.44
C LEU A 149 -6.74 -6.07 11.10
N PHE A 150 -5.86 -5.51 10.27
CA PHE A 150 -6.20 -4.81 9.03
C PHE A 150 -5.38 -5.34 7.86
N ARG A 151 -6.05 -5.45 6.71
CA ARG A 151 -5.40 -5.77 5.44
C ARG A 151 -5.89 -4.81 4.37
N PHE A 152 -4.99 -4.34 3.51
CA PHE A 152 -5.40 -3.52 2.39
C PHE A 152 -6.34 -4.27 1.44
N ASP A 153 -7.39 -3.57 1.04
CA ASP A 153 -8.44 -4.06 0.16
C ASP A 153 -8.46 -3.19 -1.10
N TYR A 154 -7.47 -3.39 -1.97
CA TYR A 154 -7.39 -2.62 -3.22
C TYR A 154 -8.54 -3.04 -4.13
N SER A 155 -9.49 -2.14 -4.38
CA SER A 155 -10.59 -2.43 -5.30
C SER A 155 -10.08 -2.71 -6.71
N LYS A 156 -10.81 -3.51 -7.48
CA LYS A 156 -10.48 -3.77 -8.90
C LYS A 156 -10.34 -2.49 -9.72
N HIS A 157 -11.24 -1.54 -9.50
CA HIS A 157 -11.20 -0.23 -10.17
C HIS A 157 -9.97 0.59 -9.75
N PHE A 158 -9.54 0.48 -8.50
CA PHE A 158 -8.28 1.10 -8.04
C PHE A 158 -7.07 0.49 -8.74
N LEU A 159 -6.99 -0.84 -8.82
CA LEU A 159 -5.91 -1.55 -9.52
C LEU A 159 -5.86 -1.16 -10.99
N GLN A 160 -7.01 -1.09 -11.68
CA GLN A 160 -7.08 -0.62 -13.05
C GLN A 160 -6.66 0.85 -13.20
N TRP A 161 -7.06 1.71 -12.26
CA TRP A 161 -6.68 3.12 -12.27
C TRP A 161 -5.17 3.30 -12.14
N ILE A 162 -4.53 2.67 -11.16
CA ILE A 162 -3.10 2.89 -10.91
C ILE A 162 -2.21 2.16 -11.94
N LEU A 163 -2.52 0.90 -12.28
CA LEU A 163 -1.66 0.06 -13.12
C LEU A 163 -1.79 0.35 -14.62
N LYS A 164 -2.85 1.06 -15.04
CA LYS A 164 -3.06 1.52 -16.42
C LYS A 164 -2.86 3.02 -16.56
N SER A 165 -1.82 3.57 -15.91
CA SER A 165 -1.40 4.96 -16.13
C SER A 165 -0.96 5.19 -17.58
N PRO A 166 -1.06 6.43 -18.12
CA PRO A 166 -0.65 6.70 -19.50
C PRO A 166 0.79 6.21 -19.78
N GLY A 167 0.96 5.47 -20.87
CA GLY A 167 2.25 4.83 -21.21
C GLY A 167 2.52 3.47 -20.54
N TRP A 168 1.56 2.90 -19.82
CA TRP A 168 1.70 1.56 -19.23
C TRP A 168 1.94 0.48 -20.28
N HIS A 169 2.57 -0.61 -19.86
CA HIS A 169 2.89 -1.75 -20.69
C HIS A 169 2.42 -3.06 -20.06
N LYS A 170 1.77 -3.93 -20.85
CA LYS A 170 1.26 -5.24 -20.39
C LYS A 170 2.37 -6.14 -19.85
N ASP A 171 3.56 -6.10 -20.48
CA ASP A 171 4.72 -6.88 -20.06
C ASP A 171 5.25 -6.46 -18.68
N TRP A 172 4.88 -5.29 -18.17
CA TRP A 172 5.28 -4.85 -16.82
C TRP A 172 4.37 -5.39 -15.70
N HIS A 173 3.26 -6.05 -16.02
CA HIS A 173 2.39 -6.72 -15.06
C HIS A 173 2.78 -8.20 -14.93
N VAL A 174 3.88 -8.45 -14.22
CA VAL A 174 4.51 -9.77 -14.16
C VAL A 174 3.84 -10.65 -13.12
N GLY A 175 3.16 -11.69 -13.58
CA GLY A 175 2.55 -12.72 -12.75
C GLY A 175 3.36 -14.01 -12.72
N LEU A 176 3.20 -14.77 -11.63
CA LEU A 176 3.77 -16.09 -11.45
C LEU A 176 2.65 -17.08 -11.15
N ARG A 177 2.52 -18.14 -11.97
CA ARG A 177 1.51 -19.18 -11.82
C ARG A 177 2.11 -20.55 -11.55
N VAL A 178 1.34 -21.38 -10.85
CA VAL A 178 1.64 -22.81 -10.69
C VAL A 178 1.21 -23.56 -11.95
N THR A 179 2.07 -24.41 -12.51
CA THR A 179 1.82 -25.13 -13.77
C THR A 179 0.62 -26.08 -13.66
N LYS A 180 0.53 -26.85 -12.57
CA LYS A 180 -0.54 -27.85 -12.38
C LYS A 180 -1.92 -27.23 -12.16
N SER A 181 -2.03 -26.23 -11.29
CA SER A 181 -3.32 -25.63 -10.90
C SER A 181 -3.66 -24.35 -11.64
N LYS A 182 -2.72 -23.78 -12.40
CA LYS A 182 -2.81 -22.45 -13.03
C LYS A 182 -3.04 -21.29 -12.06
N LYS A 183 -3.03 -21.53 -10.75
CA LYS A 183 -3.27 -20.51 -9.71
C LYS A 183 -2.17 -19.45 -9.73
N LEU A 184 -2.57 -18.17 -9.68
CA LEU A 184 -1.69 -17.03 -9.49
C LEU A 184 -1.14 -17.02 -8.05
N VAL A 185 0.19 -16.99 -7.92
CA VAL A 185 0.89 -17.13 -6.63
C VAL A 185 1.98 -16.07 -6.39
N GLY A 186 2.23 -15.21 -7.37
CA GLY A 186 3.10 -14.06 -7.23
C GLY A 186 2.76 -13.00 -8.27
N PHE A 187 3.01 -11.74 -7.92
CA PHE A 187 2.77 -10.60 -8.79
C PHE A 187 3.77 -9.48 -8.46
N ILE A 188 4.15 -8.70 -9.47
CA ILE A 188 4.85 -7.43 -9.34
C ILE A 188 4.49 -6.58 -10.55
N ALA A 189 4.29 -5.28 -10.35
CA ALA A 189 3.96 -4.36 -11.42
C ALA A 189 4.97 -3.22 -11.52
N ALA A 190 5.16 -2.71 -12.73
CA ALA A 190 5.80 -1.43 -12.96
C ALA A 190 4.90 -0.52 -13.82
N ILE A 191 4.93 0.79 -13.55
CA ILE A 191 4.24 1.82 -14.32
C ILE A 191 5.23 2.91 -14.73
N PRO A 192 5.04 3.60 -15.87
CA PRO A 192 5.93 4.69 -16.25
C PRO A 192 5.82 5.85 -15.26
N CYS A 193 6.95 6.50 -14.99
CA CYS A 193 7.00 7.69 -14.14
C CYS A 193 8.10 8.63 -14.65
N HIS A 194 7.77 9.91 -14.78
CA HIS A 194 8.74 10.95 -15.09
C HIS A 194 9.07 11.70 -13.80
N LEU A 195 10.33 11.64 -13.38
CA LEU A 195 10.75 12.17 -12.08
C LEU A 195 11.84 13.21 -12.25
N GLN A 196 11.65 14.39 -11.67
CA GLN A 196 12.72 15.34 -11.39
C GLN A 196 13.45 14.86 -10.15
N ILE A 197 14.77 14.67 -10.25
CA ILE A 197 15.66 14.30 -9.14
C ILE A 197 16.76 15.35 -9.07
N TYR A 198 16.61 16.30 -8.15
CA TYR A 198 17.42 17.51 -8.03
C TYR A 198 17.49 18.28 -9.35
N ASP A 199 18.64 18.30 -10.01
CA ASP A 199 18.91 18.97 -11.28
C ASP A 199 18.60 18.10 -12.52
N LYS A 200 18.20 16.83 -12.33
CA LYS A 200 18.05 15.86 -13.44
C LYS A 200 16.62 15.34 -13.58
N ALA A 201 16.02 15.59 -14.73
CA ALA A 201 14.79 14.92 -15.14
C ALA A 201 15.09 13.52 -15.69
N LYS A 202 14.40 12.50 -15.18
CA LYS A 202 14.56 11.11 -15.61
C LYS A 202 13.24 10.40 -15.79
N GLN A 203 13.11 9.78 -16.94
CA GLN A 203 12.04 8.86 -17.27
C GLN A 203 12.41 7.48 -16.73
N LEU A 204 11.69 7.02 -15.72
CA LEU A 204 11.93 5.78 -15.00
C LEU A 204 10.62 5.01 -14.87
N VAL A 205 10.63 3.93 -14.08
CA VAL A 205 9.40 3.21 -13.71
C VAL A 205 9.15 3.27 -12.22
N GLU A 206 7.91 3.33 -11.81
CA GLU A 206 7.53 3.08 -10.43
C GLU A 206 7.15 1.61 -10.28
N VAL A 207 7.74 0.93 -9.30
CA VAL A 207 7.49 -0.49 -9.02
C VAL A 207 6.63 -0.63 -7.77
N ASN A 208 5.53 -1.34 -7.89
CA ASN A 208 4.54 -1.53 -6.82
C ASN A 208 3.93 -2.95 -6.87
N TYR A 209 3.11 -3.28 -5.87
CA TYR A 209 2.34 -4.54 -5.80
C TYR A 209 3.16 -5.82 -5.81
N LEU A 210 4.41 -5.81 -5.31
CA LEU A 210 5.16 -7.04 -5.10
C LEU A 210 4.45 -7.90 -4.05
N CYS A 211 3.84 -8.99 -4.51
CA CYS A 211 3.13 -9.93 -3.68
C CYS A 211 3.61 -11.35 -3.96
N VAL A 212 3.84 -12.12 -2.89
CA VAL A 212 4.11 -13.55 -2.97
C VAL A 212 3.15 -14.24 -2.02
N HIS A 213 2.45 -15.25 -2.54
CA HIS A 213 1.52 -16.07 -1.77
C HIS A 213 2.19 -16.61 -0.49
N LYS A 214 1.49 -16.55 0.66
CA LYS A 214 2.02 -16.86 2.00
C LYS A 214 2.81 -18.16 2.08
N LYS A 215 2.31 -19.23 1.45
CA LYS A 215 2.96 -20.56 1.40
C LYS A 215 4.29 -20.62 0.62
N LEU A 216 4.59 -19.62 -0.20
CA LEU A 216 5.82 -19.52 -1.00
C LEU A 216 6.80 -18.47 -0.45
N ARG A 217 6.45 -17.85 0.67
CA ARG A 217 7.35 -16.93 1.38
C ARG A 217 8.61 -17.66 1.85
N SER A 218 9.71 -16.93 2.00
CA SER A 218 11.05 -17.48 2.32
C SER A 218 11.69 -18.43 1.28
N LYS A 219 11.05 -18.66 0.12
CA LYS A 219 11.60 -19.48 -0.98
C LYS A 219 12.32 -18.67 -2.07
N ARG A 220 12.70 -17.43 -1.77
CA ARG A 220 13.39 -16.49 -2.69
C ARG A 220 12.61 -16.16 -3.97
N MET A 221 11.27 -16.25 -3.94
CA MET A 221 10.43 -15.90 -5.09
C MET A 221 10.44 -14.39 -5.40
N ALA A 222 10.47 -13.54 -4.36
CA ALA A 222 10.52 -12.08 -4.54
C ALA A 222 11.75 -11.60 -5.32
N PRO A 223 13.00 -12.01 -5.00
CA PRO A 223 14.17 -11.74 -5.83
C PRO A 223 14.03 -12.13 -7.31
N VAL A 224 13.34 -13.23 -7.60
CA VAL A 224 13.15 -13.71 -8.98
C VAL A 224 12.13 -12.83 -9.72
N LEU A 225 11.05 -12.43 -9.06
CA LEU A 225 10.08 -11.44 -9.59
C LEU A 225 10.76 -10.09 -9.86
N ILE A 226 11.56 -9.59 -8.92
CA ILE A 226 12.28 -8.31 -9.08
C ILE A 226 13.22 -8.36 -10.28
N ARG A 227 13.98 -9.46 -10.45
CA ARG A 227 14.87 -9.62 -11.61
C ARG A 227 14.12 -9.68 -12.93
N GLU A 228 12.98 -10.36 -12.98
CA GLU A 228 12.18 -10.46 -14.20
C GLU A 228 11.55 -9.12 -14.58
N VAL A 229 10.95 -8.37 -13.63
CA VAL A 229 10.42 -7.04 -13.95
C VAL A 229 11.55 -6.08 -14.37
N THR A 230 12.71 -6.14 -13.72
CA THR A 230 13.90 -5.35 -14.10
C THR A 230 14.32 -5.65 -15.54
N ARG A 231 14.38 -6.92 -15.93
CA ARG A 231 14.71 -7.33 -17.31
C ARG A 231 13.72 -6.75 -18.33
N ARG A 232 12.41 -6.85 -18.06
CA ARG A 232 11.37 -6.35 -18.96
C ARG A 232 11.38 -4.82 -19.07
N VAL A 233 11.66 -4.13 -17.97
CA VAL A 233 11.84 -2.67 -17.94
C VAL A 233 13.09 -2.25 -18.71
N HIS A 234 14.22 -2.95 -18.53
CA HIS A 234 15.46 -2.71 -19.27
C HIS A 234 15.28 -2.93 -20.78
N LEU A 235 14.55 -3.97 -21.20
CA LEU A 235 14.25 -4.21 -22.62
C LEU A 235 13.49 -3.05 -23.28
N ARG A 236 12.77 -2.24 -22.50
CA ARG A 236 12.07 -1.03 -22.95
C ARG A 236 12.93 0.24 -22.84
N GLY A 237 14.21 0.12 -22.50
CA GLY A 237 15.16 1.24 -22.42
C GLY A 237 15.00 2.12 -21.17
N ARG A 238 14.47 1.57 -20.07
CA ARG A 238 14.40 2.23 -18.77
C ARG A 238 15.33 1.49 -17.80
N PHE A 239 16.15 2.21 -17.03
CA PHE A 239 17.20 1.61 -16.20
C PHE A 239 17.17 2.05 -14.73
N GLN A 240 16.21 2.91 -14.38
CA GLN A 240 15.99 3.38 -13.02
C GLN A 240 14.56 3.04 -12.60
N ALA A 241 14.35 2.92 -11.29
CA ALA A 241 13.02 2.71 -10.74
C ALA A 241 12.81 3.43 -9.40
N LEU A 242 11.59 3.86 -9.14
CA LEU A 242 11.11 4.35 -7.85
C LEU A 242 10.33 3.23 -7.17
N PHE A 243 10.55 3.01 -5.86
CA PHE A 243 9.72 2.11 -5.08
C PHE A 243 9.69 2.52 -3.60
N THR A 244 8.69 2.02 -2.88
CA THR A 244 8.51 2.28 -1.45
C THR A 244 8.50 0.99 -0.64
N SER A 245 8.84 1.09 0.64
CA SER A 245 8.74 -0.02 1.59
C SER A 245 8.57 0.52 3.00
N GLY A 246 7.76 -0.13 3.83
CA GLY A 246 7.71 0.11 5.27
C GLY A 246 8.84 -0.57 6.04
N THR A 247 9.65 -1.40 5.37
CA THR A 247 10.88 -1.95 5.93
C THR A 247 12.11 -1.19 5.44
N LEU A 248 13.15 -1.15 6.28
CA LEU A 248 14.42 -0.49 5.94
C LEU A 248 15.30 -1.38 5.03
N LEU A 249 15.63 -0.84 3.85
CA LEU A 249 16.49 -1.45 2.83
C LEU A 249 17.68 -0.53 2.50
N PRO A 250 18.78 -1.02 1.92
CA PRO A 250 19.88 -0.17 1.42
C PRO A 250 19.52 0.55 0.11
N LYS A 251 19.58 1.88 -0.02
CA LYS A 251 19.50 2.93 1.01
C LYS A 251 18.30 3.83 0.67
N PRO A 252 17.48 4.26 1.65
CA PRO A 252 16.36 5.14 1.36
C PRO A 252 16.83 6.56 0.98
N VAL A 253 16.15 7.19 0.04
CA VAL A 253 16.35 8.60 -0.36
C VAL A 253 15.52 9.56 0.49
N SER A 254 14.45 9.06 1.11
CA SER A 254 13.58 9.78 2.05
C SER A 254 12.87 8.79 2.97
N LYS A 255 12.43 9.27 4.13
CA LYS A 255 11.66 8.49 5.11
C LYS A 255 10.52 9.34 5.66
N CYS A 256 9.29 8.96 5.37
CA CYS A 256 8.09 9.65 5.85
C CYS A 256 7.38 8.82 6.94
N ARG A 257 6.56 9.47 7.75
CA ARG A 257 5.75 8.89 8.81
C ARG A 257 4.26 9.04 8.48
N TYR A 258 3.47 7.99 8.70
CA TYR A 258 2.01 8.08 8.60
C TYR A 258 1.39 8.86 9.77
N TRP A 259 0.35 9.59 9.43
CA TRP A 259 -0.51 10.34 10.34
C TRP A 259 -1.97 10.03 10.03
N HIS A 260 -2.79 9.97 11.07
CA HIS A 260 -4.17 9.53 10.98
C HIS A 260 -5.11 10.55 11.61
N ARG A 261 -6.15 10.93 10.87
CA ARG A 261 -7.23 11.82 11.32
C ARG A 261 -8.55 11.04 11.40
N PRO A 262 -8.98 10.64 12.61
CA PRO A 262 -10.30 10.04 12.82
C PRO A 262 -11.44 10.90 12.29
N LEU A 263 -12.26 10.34 11.39
CA LEU A 263 -13.51 10.94 10.91
C LEU A 263 -14.73 10.26 11.57
N ASN A 264 -14.62 8.97 11.87
CA ASN A 264 -15.61 8.16 12.58
C ASN A 264 -15.00 7.46 13.81
N PRO A 265 -14.75 8.20 14.91
CA PRO A 265 -14.03 7.65 16.07
C PRO A 265 -14.70 6.44 16.71
N ARG A 266 -16.04 6.35 16.68
CA ARG A 266 -16.78 5.20 17.21
C ARG A 266 -16.38 3.92 16.47
N LYS A 267 -16.48 3.93 15.14
CA LYS A 267 -16.15 2.75 14.34
C LYS A 267 -14.67 2.38 14.45
N LEU A 268 -13.77 3.37 14.49
CA LEU A 268 -12.34 3.12 14.64
C LEU A 268 -12.00 2.45 15.99
N LEU A 269 -12.69 2.82 17.07
CA LEU A 269 -12.56 2.17 18.37
C LEU A 269 -13.15 0.74 18.36
N GLU A 270 -14.33 0.56 17.77
CA GLU A 270 -15.00 -0.76 17.64
C GLU A 270 -14.22 -1.75 16.76
N CYS A 271 -13.41 -1.25 15.81
CA CYS A 271 -12.53 -2.06 14.97
C CYS A 271 -11.15 -2.31 15.58
N GLY A 272 -10.79 -1.63 16.68
CA GLY A 272 -9.46 -1.71 17.27
C GLY A 272 -8.38 -0.93 16.51
N PHE A 273 -8.76 -0.04 15.59
CA PHE A 273 -7.82 0.81 14.85
C PHE A 273 -7.21 1.91 15.73
N SER A 274 -7.96 2.35 16.72
CA SER A 274 -7.52 3.35 17.69
C SER A 274 -7.85 2.90 19.11
N HIS A 275 -7.14 3.46 20.08
CA HIS A 275 -7.38 3.22 21.50
C HIS A 275 -7.70 4.54 22.21
N LEU A 276 -8.52 4.47 23.26
CA LEU A 276 -8.75 5.62 24.13
C LEU A 276 -7.51 5.84 25.00
N THR A 277 -6.96 7.05 24.95
CA THR A 277 -5.89 7.46 25.87
C THR A 277 -6.43 7.64 27.28
N HIS A 278 -5.54 7.58 28.29
CA HIS A 278 -5.90 7.82 29.69
C HIS A 278 -6.68 9.15 29.81
N ASN A 279 -7.82 9.14 30.50
CA ASN A 279 -8.76 10.28 30.68
C ASN A 279 -9.63 10.72 29.46
N MET A 280 -9.69 9.94 28.37
CA MET A 280 -10.62 10.19 27.25
C MET A 280 -11.81 9.21 27.26
N THR A 281 -13.02 9.72 27.07
CA THR A 281 -14.24 8.93 26.83
C THR A 281 -14.63 8.98 25.36
N LEU A 282 -15.39 7.98 24.87
CA LEU A 282 -15.88 7.98 23.49
C LEU A 282 -16.60 9.27 23.10
N GLN A 283 -17.46 9.81 23.98
CA GLN A 283 -18.18 11.07 23.72
C GLN A 283 -17.22 12.27 23.61
N ARG A 284 -16.20 12.33 24.46
CA ARG A 284 -15.17 13.39 24.40
C ARG A 284 -14.35 13.28 23.12
N THR A 285 -14.00 12.08 22.71
CA THR A 285 -13.33 11.79 21.43
C THR A 285 -14.20 12.24 20.25
N ILE A 286 -15.48 11.84 20.18
CA ILE A 286 -16.40 12.28 19.13
C ILE A 286 -16.49 13.81 19.07
N LYS A 287 -16.55 14.49 20.22
CA LYS A 287 -16.58 15.95 20.28
C LYS A 287 -15.26 16.58 19.79
N LEU A 288 -14.11 16.01 20.15
CA LEU A 288 -12.78 16.47 19.72
C LEU A 288 -12.59 16.39 18.21
N TYR A 289 -13.06 15.31 17.59
CA TYR A 289 -12.93 15.02 16.16
C TYR A 289 -14.12 15.55 15.32
N ARG A 290 -15.07 16.27 15.92
CA ARG A 290 -16.21 16.84 15.20
C ARG A 290 -15.73 17.82 14.12
N LEU A 291 -16.34 17.72 12.95
CA LEU A 291 -16.15 18.60 11.79
C LEU A 291 -17.48 19.29 11.46
N PRO A 292 -17.45 20.46 10.80
CA PRO A 292 -18.62 21.11 10.23
C PRO A 292 -19.40 20.21 9.26
N GLU A 293 -20.64 20.59 8.96
CA GLU A 293 -21.52 19.83 8.05
C GLU A 293 -21.28 20.15 6.58
N ALA A 294 -20.74 21.32 6.25
CA ALA A 294 -20.43 21.77 4.90
C ALA A 294 -19.05 22.47 4.83
N PRO A 295 -18.35 22.41 3.68
CA PRO A 295 -17.13 23.17 3.45
C PRO A 295 -17.32 24.68 3.69
N LEU A 296 -16.28 25.36 4.17
CA LEU A 296 -16.33 26.77 4.59
C LEU A 296 -15.62 27.72 3.61
N VAL A 297 -14.63 27.24 2.87
CA VAL A 297 -13.86 28.01 1.90
C VAL A 297 -14.76 28.34 0.72
N LYS A 298 -14.91 29.63 0.42
CA LYS A 298 -15.72 30.10 -0.71
C LYS A 298 -15.11 29.60 -2.02
N GLY A 299 -15.96 29.04 -2.89
CA GLY A 299 -15.53 28.49 -4.18
C GLY A 299 -14.94 27.09 -4.10
N PHE A 300 -14.90 26.46 -2.90
CA PHE A 300 -14.52 25.06 -2.76
C PHE A 300 -15.54 24.14 -3.42
N ARG A 301 -15.12 23.39 -4.44
CA ARG A 301 -15.97 22.44 -5.17
C ARG A 301 -15.16 21.27 -5.72
N GLN A 302 -15.85 20.19 -6.06
CA GLN A 302 -15.23 19.05 -6.74
C GLN A 302 -14.73 19.47 -8.14
N MET A 303 -13.55 18.98 -8.49
CA MET A 303 -12.91 19.23 -9.78
C MET A 303 -13.66 18.49 -10.91
N THR A 304 -13.70 19.07 -12.09
CA THR A 304 -14.21 18.45 -13.30
C THR A 304 -13.15 18.40 -14.40
N LYS A 305 -13.42 17.67 -15.49
CA LYS A 305 -12.53 17.62 -16.66
C LYS A 305 -12.25 19.00 -17.28
N LYS A 306 -13.19 19.95 -17.15
CA LYS A 306 -13.05 21.32 -17.67
C LYS A 306 -11.99 22.13 -16.92
N ASP A 307 -11.70 21.74 -15.68
CA ASP A 307 -10.76 22.43 -14.80
C ASP A 307 -9.31 22.01 -15.03
N VAL A 308 -9.07 20.87 -15.71
CA VAL A 308 -7.74 20.31 -15.99
C VAL A 308 -6.75 21.33 -16.57
N PRO A 309 -7.09 22.15 -17.59
CA PRO A 309 -6.14 23.11 -18.16
C PRO A 309 -5.67 24.19 -17.18
N LYS A 310 -6.43 24.47 -16.12
CA LYS A 310 -6.10 25.46 -15.08
C LYS A 310 -5.45 24.81 -13.85
N ALA A 311 -5.91 23.63 -13.44
CA ALA A 311 -5.41 22.94 -12.25
C ALA A 311 -4.05 22.25 -12.50
N TRP A 312 -3.78 21.76 -13.72
CA TRP A 312 -2.52 21.09 -14.04
C TRP A 312 -1.29 22.01 -13.92
N PRO A 313 -1.29 23.23 -14.49
CA PRO A 313 -0.17 24.16 -14.29
C PRO A 313 0.03 24.52 -12.82
N LEU A 314 -1.06 24.74 -12.07
CA LEU A 314 -1.02 25.07 -10.64
C LEU A 314 -0.31 23.98 -9.82
N LEU A 315 -0.63 22.70 -10.08
CA LEU A 315 0.08 21.60 -9.43
C LEU A 315 1.54 21.56 -9.87
N SER A 316 1.79 21.61 -11.18
CA SER A 316 3.14 21.48 -11.74
C SER A 316 4.10 22.52 -11.16
N GLU A 317 3.71 23.80 -11.13
CA GLU A 317 4.50 24.89 -10.56
C GLU A 317 4.74 24.71 -9.06
N TYR A 318 3.75 24.20 -8.33
CA TYR A 318 3.93 23.90 -6.91
C TYR A 318 4.95 22.77 -6.68
N LEU A 319 4.98 21.75 -7.55
CA LEU A 319 5.89 20.61 -7.42
C LEU A 319 7.36 21.00 -7.61
N GLU A 320 7.64 22.02 -8.43
CA GLU A 320 9.00 22.49 -8.72
C GLU A 320 9.76 22.96 -7.47
N LYS A 321 9.06 23.24 -6.37
CA LYS A 321 9.65 23.61 -5.07
C LYS A 321 10.41 22.45 -4.40
N PHE A 322 10.11 21.21 -4.76
CA PHE A 322 10.68 20.01 -4.15
C PHE A 322 11.86 19.48 -4.98
N ASN A 323 12.90 18.96 -4.33
CA ASN A 323 14.07 18.42 -5.04
C ASN A 323 13.71 17.16 -5.81
N ILE A 324 12.83 16.32 -5.26
CA ILE A 324 12.38 15.09 -5.92
C ILE A 324 10.88 15.17 -6.10
N HIS A 325 10.41 15.21 -7.35
CA HIS A 325 8.99 15.33 -7.67
C HIS A 325 8.63 14.71 -9.03
N PRO A 326 7.41 14.16 -9.20
CA PRO A 326 6.92 13.76 -10.52
C PRO A 326 6.66 14.96 -11.42
N ILE A 327 6.94 14.78 -12.71
CA ILE A 327 6.62 15.71 -13.79
C ILE A 327 5.42 15.13 -14.54
N PHE A 328 4.22 15.58 -14.20
CA PHE A 328 3.00 15.11 -14.86
C PHE A 328 2.81 15.80 -16.20
N THR A 329 2.60 15.00 -17.25
CA THR A 329 1.94 15.48 -18.46
C THR A 329 0.47 15.81 -18.18
N LYS A 330 -0.16 16.57 -19.07
CA LYS A 330 -1.60 16.87 -18.97
C LYS A 330 -2.46 15.60 -18.99
N GLU A 331 -2.04 14.58 -19.74
CA GLU A 331 -2.74 13.29 -19.82
C GLU A 331 -2.64 12.50 -18.50
N GLU A 332 -1.44 12.43 -17.91
CA GLU A 332 -1.24 11.81 -16.59
C GLU A 332 -2.01 12.56 -15.51
N PHE A 333 -1.95 13.90 -15.51
CA PHE A 333 -2.72 14.71 -14.56
C PHE A 333 -4.21 14.42 -14.68
N GLN A 334 -4.74 14.38 -15.91
CA GLN A 334 -6.15 14.03 -16.12
C GLN A 334 -6.47 12.63 -15.60
N HIS A 335 -5.59 11.65 -15.84
CA HIS A 335 -5.80 10.27 -15.42
C HIS A 335 -5.82 10.12 -13.89
N PHE A 336 -4.87 10.75 -13.19
CA PHE A 336 -4.71 10.62 -11.74
C PHE A 336 -5.65 11.54 -10.94
N PHE A 337 -5.98 12.73 -11.42
CA PHE A 337 -6.66 13.73 -10.59
C PHE A 337 -8.11 14.02 -10.99
N VAL A 338 -8.58 13.62 -12.17
CA VAL A 338 -10.02 13.74 -12.46
C VAL A 338 -10.79 12.78 -11.57
N PRO A 339 -11.79 13.26 -10.79
CA PRO A 339 -12.47 12.41 -9.83
C PRO A 339 -13.10 11.17 -10.46
N ARG A 340 -12.97 10.04 -9.76
CA ARG A 340 -13.60 8.76 -10.06
C ARG A 340 -14.16 8.22 -8.75
N ASP A 341 -15.46 7.96 -8.74
CA ASP A 341 -16.15 7.50 -7.53
C ASP A 341 -15.47 6.26 -6.95
N ASP A 342 -15.30 6.27 -5.62
CA ASP A 342 -14.62 5.22 -4.85
C ASP A 342 -13.17 4.89 -5.28
N VAL A 343 -12.50 5.79 -6.02
CA VAL A 343 -11.10 5.65 -6.40
C VAL A 343 -10.29 6.89 -6.03
N VAL A 344 -10.67 8.05 -6.57
CA VAL A 344 -9.95 9.31 -6.33
C VAL A 344 -10.92 10.49 -6.34
N TYR A 345 -10.74 11.38 -5.38
CA TYR A 345 -11.50 12.62 -5.26
C TYR A 345 -10.54 13.81 -5.28
N SER A 346 -10.88 14.80 -6.08
CA SER A 346 -10.11 16.04 -6.21
C SER A 346 -11.04 17.23 -6.15
N PHE A 347 -10.58 18.29 -5.51
CA PHE A 347 -11.31 19.51 -5.26
C PHE A 347 -10.45 20.71 -5.63
N ILE A 348 -11.12 21.80 -5.97
CA ILE A 348 -10.47 23.07 -6.28
C ILE A 348 -11.13 24.20 -5.49
N VAL A 349 -10.43 25.32 -5.37
CA VAL A 349 -11.00 26.59 -4.95
C VAL A 349 -11.01 27.53 -6.14
N GLU A 350 -12.19 28.01 -6.50
CA GLU A 350 -12.39 28.98 -7.58
C GLU A 350 -12.73 30.36 -6.99
N ASN A 351 -11.96 31.39 -7.37
CA ASN A 351 -12.23 32.75 -6.91
C ASN A 351 -13.41 33.39 -7.69
N GLY A 352 -13.79 34.62 -7.30
CA GLY A 352 -14.90 35.34 -7.94
C GLY A 352 -14.72 35.61 -9.45
N ASP A 353 -13.47 35.56 -9.94
CA ASP A 353 -13.11 35.80 -11.34
C ASP A 353 -13.04 34.50 -12.18
N GLY A 354 -13.38 33.35 -11.58
CA GLY A 354 -13.33 32.05 -12.24
C GLY A 354 -11.92 31.48 -12.41
N GLN A 355 -10.96 31.94 -11.62
CA GLN A 355 -9.59 31.40 -11.58
C GLN A 355 -9.47 30.36 -10.46
N ILE A 356 -8.75 29.28 -10.76
CA ILE A 356 -8.46 28.22 -9.78
C ILE A 356 -7.24 28.65 -8.98
N THR A 357 -7.41 28.84 -7.66
CA THR A 357 -6.33 29.28 -6.77
C THR A 357 -5.70 28.11 -6.02
N ASP A 358 -6.50 27.14 -5.61
CA ASP A 358 -6.05 26.04 -4.75
C ASP A 358 -6.58 24.70 -5.29
N PHE A 359 -5.87 23.62 -4.99
CA PHE A 359 -6.18 22.26 -5.44
C PHE A 359 -5.89 21.27 -4.30
N CYS A 360 -6.75 20.30 -4.06
CA CYS A 360 -6.46 19.22 -3.12
C CYS A 360 -7.08 17.90 -3.57
N SER A 361 -6.47 16.79 -3.18
CA SER A 361 -6.93 15.48 -3.62
C SER A 361 -6.64 14.38 -2.59
N PHE A 362 -7.46 13.34 -2.63
CA PHE A 362 -7.24 12.11 -1.88
C PHE A 362 -7.74 10.91 -2.67
N TYR A 363 -7.10 9.76 -2.46
CA TYR A 363 -7.54 8.49 -3.03
C TYR A 363 -8.15 7.58 -1.97
N VAL A 364 -8.87 6.57 -2.44
CA VAL A 364 -9.62 5.64 -1.61
C VAL A 364 -8.87 4.33 -1.49
N LEU A 365 -8.56 3.92 -0.27
CA LEU A 365 -7.97 2.61 -0.01
C LEU A 365 -8.62 2.01 1.24
N PRO A 366 -9.65 1.17 1.07
CA PRO A 366 -10.28 0.51 2.20
C PRO A 366 -9.35 -0.55 2.79
N SER A 367 -9.65 -0.92 4.03
CA SER A 367 -8.98 -2.01 4.73
C SER A 367 -10.00 -2.98 5.30
N SER A 368 -9.80 -4.27 5.07
CA SER A 368 -10.64 -5.32 5.65
C SER A 368 -10.32 -5.48 7.13
N VAL A 369 -11.36 -5.61 7.95
CA VAL A 369 -11.24 -5.77 9.41
C VAL A 369 -11.38 -7.24 9.74
N MET A 370 -10.30 -7.87 10.22
CA MET A 370 -10.27 -9.33 10.40
C MET A 370 -10.91 -9.82 11.70
N LYS A 371 -10.82 -9.04 12.79
CA LYS A 371 -11.18 -9.50 14.15
C LYS A 371 -12.47 -8.90 14.71
N SER A 372 -13.10 -7.94 14.04
CA SER A 372 -14.33 -7.31 14.54
C SER A 372 -15.57 -8.10 14.14
N LYS A 373 -16.51 -8.26 15.09
CA LYS A 373 -17.82 -8.91 14.85
C LYS A 373 -18.86 -7.97 14.23
N GLN A 374 -18.63 -6.66 14.30
CA GLN A 374 -19.62 -5.63 13.92
C GLN A 374 -19.30 -4.96 12.59
N HIS A 375 -18.01 -4.84 12.26
CA HIS A 375 -17.54 -4.16 11.04
C HIS A 375 -16.58 -5.07 10.28
N ASN A 376 -16.76 -5.15 8.97
CA ASN A 376 -15.93 -5.96 8.07
C ASN A 376 -14.91 -5.12 7.26
N SER A 377 -15.10 -3.80 7.19
CA SER A 377 -14.26 -2.90 6.40
C SER A 377 -14.17 -1.51 7.04
N LEU A 378 -13.00 -0.90 6.94
CA LEU A 378 -12.73 0.51 7.23
C LEU A 378 -12.48 1.24 5.92
N ARG A 379 -13.24 2.31 5.67
CA ARG A 379 -13.01 3.18 4.50
C ARG A 379 -12.00 4.25 4.90
N ALA A 380 -10.80 4.17 4.35
CA ALA A 380 -9.76 5.17 4.56
C ALA A 380 -9.55 6.01 3.31
N ALA A 381 -9.47 7.33 3.51
CA ALA A 381 -9.01 8.29 2.52
C ALA A 381 -7.52 8.55 2.74
N TYR A 382 -6.72 8.63 1.68
CA TYR A 382 -5.29 8.94 1.75
C TYR A 382 -5.03 10.24 1.01
N SER A 383 -4.45 11.22 1.70
CA SER A 383 -4.05 12.49 1.09
C SER A 383 -3.09 12.23 -0.06
N PHE A 384 -3.36 12.86 -1.20
CA PHE A 384 -2.62 12.67 -2.42
C PHE A 384 -1.79 13.92 -2.72
N TYR A 385 -2.16 14.74 -3.70
CA TYR A 385 -1.46 15.99 -3.99
C TYR A 385 -2.32 17.19 -3.63
N ASN A 386 -1.72 18.16 -2.95
CA ASN A 386 -2.39 19.36 -2.46
C ASN A 386 -1.54 20.60 -2.76
N VAL A 387 -2.19 21.70 -3.13
CA VAL A 387 -1.62 22.99 -3.46
C VAL A 387 -2.48 24.07 -2.82
N SER A 388 -1.85 24.90 -1.99
CA SER A 388 -2.45 26.08 -1.39
C SER A 388 -1.64 27.31 -1.81
N THR A 389 -2.31 28.29 -2.41
CA THR A 389 -1.71 29.58 -2.82
C THR A 389 -2.35 30.75 -2.10
N VAL A 390 -3.68 30.76 -1.99
CA VAL A 390 -4.46 31.84 -1.37
C VAL A 390 -5.11 31.36 -0.09
N THR A 391 -5.69 30.16 -0.11
CA THR A 391 -6.40 29.61 1.04
C THR A 391 -5.40 29.07 2.07
N PRO A 392 -5.46 29.45 3.35
CA PRO A 392 -4.57 28.89 4.37
C PRO A 392 -4.63 27.35 4.43
N TRP A 393 -3.47 26.71 4.57
CA TRP A 393 -3.34 25.24 4.59
C TRP A 393 -4.35 24.53 5.51
N PRO A 394 -4.51 24.91 6.79
CA PRO A 394 -5.49 24.27 7.67
C PRO A 394 -6.93 24.41 7.15
N ALA A 395 -7.30 25.55 6.56
CA ALA A 395 -8.64 25.77 6.04
C ALA A 395 -8.93 24.90 4.81
N LEU A 396 -8.00 24.83 3.85
CA LEU A 396 -8.14 24.00 2.65
C LEU A 396 -8.28 22.51 3.00
N ILE A 397 -7.42 22.02 3.89
CA ILE A 397 -7.45 20.61 4.29
C ILE A 397 -8.64 20.30 5.18
N GLN A 398 -9.09 21.24 6.02
CA GLN A 398 -10.32 21.06 6.80
C GLN A 398 -11.54 20.83 5.89
N ASP A 399 -11.67 21.58 4.80
CA ASP A 399 -12.76 21.38 3.83
C ASP A 399 -12.65 20.03 3.12
N MET A 400 -11.43 19.60 2.78
CA MET A 400 -11.20 18.24 2.26
C MET A 400 -11.61 17.15 3.28
N LEU A 401 -11.32 17.34 4.59
CA LEU A 401 -11.77 16.43 5.65
C LEU A 401 -13.30 16.42 5.80
N ILE A 402 -13.95 17.58 5.65
CA ILE A 402 -15.42 17.69 5.67
C ILE A 402 -16.00 16.89 4.49
N SER A 403 -15.48 17.07 3.28
CA SER A 403 -15.90 16.31 2.10
C SER A 403 -15.68 14.80 2.27
N ALA A 404 -14.52 14.39 2.80
CA ALA A 404 -14.28 12.98 3.11
C ALA A 404 -15.30 12.41 4.12
N LYS A 405 -15.64 13.19 5.16
CA LYS A 405 -16.67 12.78 6.13
C LYS A 405 -18.06 12.68 5.51
N GLN A 406 -18.44 13.60 4.62
CA GLN A 406 -19.70 13.55 3.87
C GLN A 406 -19.79 12.29 3.00
N LEU A 407 -18.67 11.91 2.38
CA LEU A 407 -18.49 10.69 1.59
C LEU A 407 -18.38 9.40 2.43
N LYS A 408 -18.56 9.51 3.76
CA LYS A 408 -18.58 8.38 4.71
C LYS A 408 -17.23 7.65 4.82
N PHE A 409 -16.12 8.37 4.77
CA PHE A 409 -14.81 7.85 5.19
C PHE A 409 -14.72 7.79 6.72
N ASP A 410 -14.02 6.78 7.22
CA ASP A 410 -13.86 6.52 8.65
C ASP A 410 -12.59 7.18 9.22
N VAL A 411 -11.54 7.27 8.40
CA VAL A 411 -10.25 7.86 8.74
C VAL A 411 -9.66 8.55 7.51
N PHE A 412 -8.92 9.63 7.74
CA PHE A 412 -8.13 10.32 6.73
C PHE A 412 -6.64 10.19 7.07
N ASN A 413 -5.88 9.60 6.16
CA ASN A 413 -4.46 9.31 6.33
C ASN A 413 -3.64 10.33 5.53
N ALA A 414 -2.50 10.74 6.09
CA ALA A 414 -1.54 11.59 5.41
C ALA A 414 -0.12 11.17 5.81
N LEU A 415 0.85 11.43 4.96
CA LEU A 415 2.28 11.34 5.30
C LEU A 415 2.79 12.73 5.70
N ASP A 416 3.88 12.79 6.48
CA ASP A 416 4.58 14.03 6.84
C ASP A 416 5.49 14.60 5.73
N LEU A 417 5.10 14.38 4.47
CA LEU A 417 5.78 14.87 3.27
C LEU A 417 5.18 16.19 2.77
N MET A 418 5.83 16.81 1.79
CA MET A 418 5.48 18.14 1.29
C MET A 418 5.40 19.15 2.44
N GLU A 419 4.37 19.99 2.40
CA GLU A 419 4.06 20.98 3.43
C GLU A 419 3.00 20.46 4.42
N ASN A 420 2.77 19.13 4.51
CA ASN A 420 1.72 18.58 5.37
C ASN A 420 1.92 18.93 6.84
N GLY A 421 3.17 19.11 7.28
CA GLY A 421 3.50 19.61 8.62
C GLY A 421 2.81 20.92 9.00
N LYS A 422 2.37 21.75 8.03
CA LYS A 422 1.65 23.00 8.27
C LYS A 422 0.23 22.82 8.83
N PHE A 423 -0.37 21.62 8.71
CA PHE A 423 -1.75 21.40 9.13
C PHE A 423 -1.96 20.17 10.02
N LEU A 424 -1.01 19.22 10.07
CA LEU A 424 -1.22 17.93 10.75
C LEU A 424 -1.63 18.10 12.22
N GLU A 425 -0.86 18.86 13.00
CA GLU A 425 -1.16 19.06 14.43
C GLU A 425 -2.42 19.90 14.66
N GLU A 426 -2.57 21.01 13.92
CA GLU A 426 -3.72 21.92 14.04
C GLU A 426 -5.04 21.22 13.71
N LEU A 427 -5.04 20.42 12.65
CA LEU A 427 -6.19 19.60 12.27
C LEU A 427 -6.25 18.27 13.03
N LYS A 428 -5.46 18.13 14.12
CA LYS A 428 -5.54 17.04 15.09
C LYS A 428 -5.40 15.67 14.41
N PHE A 429 -4.44 15.55 13.49
CA PHE A 429 -3.91 14.26 13.08
C PHE A 429 -3.06 13.69 14.21
N GLY A 430 -3.15 12.38 14.44
CA GLY A 430 -2.27 11.66 15.35
C GLY A 430 -1.15 10.96 14.58
N ILE A 431 0.04 10.92 15.17
CA ILE A 431 1.19 10.18 14.63
C ILE A 431 0.87 8.68 14.65
N GLY A 432 1.04 8.02 13.51
CA GLY A 432 1.00 6.57 13.37
C GLY A 432 2.32 5.89 13.75
N ASP A 433 2.32 4.57 13.76
CA ASP A 433 3.51 3.74 13.97
C ASP A 433 4.26 3.39 12.67
N GLY A 434 3.57 3.43 11.53
CA GLY A 434 4.12 3.11 10.22
C GLY A 434 5.06 4.18 9.65
N ASP A 435 6.31 3.79 9.38
CA ASP A 435 7.23 4.53 8.51
C ASP A 435 7.06 4.08 7.06
N LEU A 436 7.27 5.00 6.11
CA LEU A 436 7.36 4.73 4.68
C LEU A 436 8.69 5.24 4.13
N HIS A 437 9.49 4.32 3.62
CA HIS A 437 10.80 4.62 3.04
C HIS A 437 10.71 4.66 1.51
N TYR A 438 11.36 5.66 0.91
CA TYR A 438 11.44 5.83 -0.54
C TYR A 438 12.80 5.42 -1.05
N TYR A 439 12.85 4.76 -2.20
CA TYR A 439 14.05 4.22 -2.80
C TYR A 439 14.13 4.50 -4.29
N LEU A 440 15.35 4.72 -4.78
CA LEU A 440 15.64 4.74 -6.19
C LEU A 440 16.57 3.58 -6.55
N TYR A 441 16.18 2.77 -7.52
CA TYR A 441 17.00 1.74 -8.13
C TYR A 441 17.92 2.36 -9.19
N ASN A 442 19.20 1.98 -9.17
CA ASN A 442 20.24 2.47 -10.08
C ASN A 442 20.38 4.00 -10.10
N TRP A 443 20.21 4.64 -8.95
CA TRP A 443 20.41 6.08 -8.80
C TRP A 443 21.02 6.40 -7.44
N ARG A 444 21.98 7.33 -7.45
CA ARG A 444 22.59 7.92 -6.26
C ARG A 444 22.16 9.38 -6.18
N CYS A 445 21.65 9.78 -5.03
CA CYS A 445 21.36 11.18 -4.72
C CYS A 445 21.45 11.42 -3.21
N PRO A 446 21.66 12.67 -2.76
CA PRO A 446 21.64 12.99 -1.33
C PRO A 446 20.28 12.66 -0.69
N PHE A 447 20.31 12.29 0.59
CA PHE A 447 19.10 12.07 1.39
C PHE A 447 18.33 13.38 1.56
N THR A 448 17.02 13.32 1.39
CA THR A 448 16.14 14.49 1.50
C THR A 448 15.15 14.28 2.64
N LYS A 449 15.05 15.25 3.56
CA LYS A 449 14.04 15.19 4.62
C LYS A 449 12.62 15.38 4.04
N PRO A 450 11.59 14.69 4.58
CA PRO A 450 10.21 14.77 4.11
C PRO A 450 9.65 16.19 4.03
N SER A 451 9.88 16.96 5.09
CA SER A 451 9.40 18.33 5.26
C SER A 451 10.16 19.36 4.43
N GLU A 452 11.31 18.98 3.86
CA GLU A 452 12.19 19.95 3.21
C GLU A 452 12.14 19.87 1.69
N LYS A 453 11.95 18.70 1.02
CA LYS A 453 12.10 18.63 -0.46
C LYS A 453 11.74 17.31 -1.17
N THR A 454 10.93 16.42 -0.59
CA THR A 454 10.57 15.15 -1.26
C THR A 454 9.08 15.03 -1.50
N LEU A 455 8.72 14.86 -2.77
CA LEU A 455 7.40 14.52 -3.23
C LEU A 455 7.47 13.23 -4.01
N LEU A 456 7.17 12.14 -3.33
CA LEU A 456 6.98 10.84 -3.95
C LEU A 456 5.72 10.29 -3.30
N ILE A 457 4.66 10.06 -4.06
CA ILE A 457 3.56 9.21 -3.60
C ILE A 457 3.38 8.16 -4.68
N THR A 458 3.52 6.91 -4.27
CA THR A 458 3.16 5.71 -5.03
C THR A 458 1.75 5.30 -4.67
#